data_AF-A0A7C6D713-F1
#
_entry.id   AF-A0A7C6D713-F1
#
_cell.length_a   1.000
_cell.length_b   1.000
_cell.length_c   1.000
_cell.angle_alpha   90.00
_cell.angle_beta   90.00
_cell.angle_gamma   90.00
#
_symmetry.space_group_name_H-M   'P 1'
#
loop_
_entity.id
_entity.type
_entity.pdbx_description
1 polymer ?
#
loop_
_entity_poly.entity_id
_entity_poly.type
_entity_poly.pdbx_seq_one_letter_code
_entity_poly.pdbx_strand_id
1 'polypeptide(L)'
;MPANRRLGRAHDQRMAILKNLTTALILNGKVVTTVARAKEIQKISERLISQAVKEKDNFTSKEVVVSSAKLDSKGKKILVSKTSKNGSTFDVIERDVNRKSVQVDAPSRLAVRKNMMRWLHKSHDEEGNTVNPTNMLFDEIAPRYIGRQGGYTRIIKLGTRRGDASEMAQIELV
;
A
#
# COMPACT_ATOMS: atom_id res chain seq x y z
N MET A 1 20.55 -22.63 3.43
CA MET A 1 19.91 -21.31 3.64
C MET A 1 19.60 -21.14 5.11
N PRO A 2 19.85 -19.98 5.76
CA PRO A 2 19.52 -19.85 7.17
C PRO A 2 18.00 -19.92 7.32
N ALA A 3 17.55 -20.87 8.13
CA ALA A 3 16.18 -20.94 8.63
C ALA A 3 15.80 -19.58 9.20
N ASN A 4 14.57 -19.13 8.91
CA ASN A 4 14.03 -17.85 9.36
C ASN A 4 14.47 -17.53 10.80
N ARG A 5 15.12 -16.38 11.01
CA ARG A 5 15.54 -16.00 12.37
C ARG A 5 14.30 -15.83 13.23
N ARG A 6 14.27 -16.52 14.38
CA ARG A 6 13.14 -16.45 15.32
C ARG A 6 13.08 -15.12 16.09
N LEU A 7 14.15 -14.32 16.08
CA LEU A 7 14.25 -13.01 16.73
C LEU A 7 13.84 -13.03 18.23
N GLY A 8 13.97 -14.19 18.88
CA GLY A 8 13.58 -14.41 20.27
C GLY A 8 12.08 -14.24 20.56
N ARG A 9 11.19 -14.43 19.56
CA ARG A 9 9.74 -14.18 19.70
C ARG A 9 8.89 -15.32 19.16
N ALA A 10 7.65 -15.39 19.66
CA ALA A 10 6.60 -16.23 19.11
C ALA A 10 6.29 -15.85 17.65
N HIS A 11 5.67 -16.77 16.90
CA HIS A 11 5.48 -16.63 15.46
C HIS A 11 4.64 -15.40 15.08
N ASP A 12 3.52 -15.20 15.76
CA ASP A 12 2.60 -14.08 15.63
C ASP A 12 3.28 -12.72 15.90
N GLN A 13 3.97 -12.59 17.03
CA GLN A 13 4.68 -11.38 17.44
C GLN A 13 5.81 -11.05 16.46
N ARG A 14 6.54 -12.08 16.01
CA ARG A 14 7.59 -11.95 15.02
C ARG A 14 7.04 -11.45 13.69
N MET A 15 5.92 -12.02 13.22
CA MET A 15 5.26 -11.56 12.00
C MET A 15 4.80 -10.11 12.12
N ALA A 16 4.18 -9.73 13.24
CA ALA A 16 3.72 -8.36 13.48
C ALA A 16 4.88 -7.35 13.37
N ILE A 17 6.02 -7.63 14.02
CA ILE A 17 7.20 -6.76 13.97
C ILE A 17 7.75 -6.64 12.55
N LEU A 18 7.88 -7.76 11.83
CA LEU A 18 8.42 -7.74 10.47
C LEU A 18 7.50 -6.97 9.51
N LYS A 19 6.18 -7.12 9.64
CA LYS A 19 5.20 -6.34 8.86
C LYS A 19 5.29 -4.85 9.15
N ASN A 20 5.35 -4.47 10.42
CA ASN A 20 5.45 -3.06 10.82
C ASN A 20 6.76 -2.43 10.33
N LEU A 21 7.89 -3.12 10.47
CA LEU A 21 9.19 -2.60 10.02
C LEU A 21 9.29 -2.54 8.48
N THR A 22 8.73 -3.53 7.78
CA THR A 22 8.66 -3.50 6.31
C THR A 22 7.78 -2.34 5.84
N THR A 23 6.63 -2.14 6.48
CA THR A 23 5.73 -1.01 6.19
C THR A 23 6.43 0.32 6.41
N ALA A 24 7.13 0.48 7.54
CA ALA A 24 7.90 1.69 7.84
C ALA A 24 9.04 1.94 6.82
N LEU A 25 9.71 0.89 6.34
CA LEU A 25 10.74 1.02 5.31
C LEU A 25 10.16 1.50 3.98
N ILE A 26 9.01 0.94 3.58
CA ILE A 26 8.34 1.38 2.36
C ILE A 26 7.93 2.84 2.48
N LEU A 27 7.27 3.25 3.57
CA LEU A 27 6.78 4.61 3.78
C LEU A 27 7.89 5.65 3.89
N ASN A 28 8.87 5.42 4.75
CA ASN A 28 9.88 6.43 5.10
C ASN A 28 11.15 6.34 4.24
N GLY A 29 11.29 5.28 3.44
CA GLY A 29 12.49 4.99 2.64
C GLY A 29 13.71 4.51 3.44
N LYS A 30 13.76 4.76 4.76
CA LYS A 30 14.83 4.30 5.66
C LYS A 30 14.31 3.95 7.05
N VAL A 31 14.93 2.95 7.69
CA VAL A 31 14.62 2.52 9.06
C VAL A 31 15.89 2.13 9.81
N VAL A 32 16.03 2.62 11.04
CA VAL A 32 17.11 2.22 11.95
C VAL A 32 16.64 1.08 12.85
N THR A 33 17.34 -0.05 12.84
CA THR A 33 16.99 -1.23 13.63
C THR A 33 18.23 -2.07 13.96
N THR A 34 18.07 -3.24 14.56
CA THR A 34 19.22 -4.14 14.80
C THR A 34 19.65 -4.86 13.53
N VAL A 35 20.93 -5.19 13.39
CA VAL A 35 21.47 -5.89 12.20
C VAL A 35 20.68 -7.17 11.88
N ALA A 36 20.30 -7.92 12.92
CA ALA A 36 19.52 -9.15 12.76
C ALA A 36 18.12 -8.89 12.16
N ARG A 37 17.44 -7.81 12.59
CA ARG A 37 16.12 -7.43 12.05
C ARG A 37 16.25 -6.86 10.63
N ALA A 38 17.25 -6.02 10.39
CA ALA A 38 17.51 -5.41 9.08
C ALA A 38 17.66 -6.48 7.99
N LYS A 39 18.43 -7.55 8.27
CA LYS A 39 18.61 -8.66 7.32
C LYS A 39 17.32 -9.43 7.01
N GLU A 40 16.40 -9.56 7.97
CA GLU A 40 15.09 -10.20 7.71
C GLU A 40 14.18 -9.29 6.88
N ILE A 41 14.16 -7.99 7.20
CA ILE A 41 13.37 -6.98 6.48
C ILE A 41 13.85 -6.85 5.04
N GLN A 42 15.17 -6.87 4.80
CA GLN A 42 15.77 -6.86 3.47
C GLN A 42 15.19 -7.96 2.58
N LYS A 43 15.21 -9.22 3.05
CA LYS A 43 14.70 -10.37 2.28
C LYS A 43 13.22 -10.21 1.91
N ILE A 44 12.42 -9.67 2.82
CA ILE A 44 10.99 -9.45 2.59
C ILE A 44 10.78 -8.31 1.59
N SER A 45 11.44 -7.17 1.84
CA SER A 45 11.29 -5.94 1.05
C SER A 45 11.77 -6.13 -0.38
N GLU A 46 12.94 -6.77 -0.58
CA GLU A 46 13.46 -7.07 -1.91
C GLU A 46 12.51 -7.96 -2.72
N ARG A 47 11.88 -8.95 -2.07
CA ARG A 47 10.87 -9.80 -2.71
C ARG A 47 9.63 -8.99 -3.11
N LEU A 48 9.13 -8.11 -2.24
CA LEU A 48 7.95 -7.29 -2.54
C LEU A 48 8.23 -6.31 -3.68
N ILE A 49 9.36 -5.59 -3.62
CA ILE A 49 9.76 -4.63 -4.67
C ILE A 49 9.95 -5.36 -6.00
N SER A 50 10.63 -6.51 -6.00
CA SER A 50 10.80 -7.32 -7.22
C SER A 50 9.47 -7.71 -7.87
N GLN A 51 8.50 -8.17 -7.07
CA GLN A 51 7.17 -8.52 -7.58
C GLN A 51 6.41 -7.30 -8.13
N ALA A 52 6.59 -6.12 -7.52
CA ALA A 52 5.97 -4.89 -8.00
C ALA A 52 6.56 -4.39 -9.31
N VAL A 53 7.89 -4.37 -9.42
CA VAL A 53 8.60 -3.97 -10.64
C VAL A 53 8.18 -4.85 -11.80
N LYS A 54 8.03 -6.17 -11.57
CA LYS A 54 7.60 -7.12 -12.59
C LYS A 54 6.17 -6.86 -13.11
N GLU A 55 5.23 -6.50 -12.24
CA GLU A 55 3.81 -6.38 -12.57
C GLU A 55 3.32 -4.92 -12.67
N LYS A 56 4.22 -3.93 -12.69
CA LYS A 56 3.89 -2.50 -12.65
C LYS A 56 2.91 -2.09 -13.75
N ASP A 57 3.15 -2.51 -14.98
CA ASP A 57 2.39 -2.05 -16.16
C ASP A 57 1.22 -3.00 -16.52
N ASN A 58 0.97 -4.03 -15.70
CA ASN A 58 -0.02 -5.06 -16.00
C ASN A 58 -1.41 -4.71 -15.48
N PHE A 59 -2.06 -3.76 -16.15
CA PHE A 59 -3.41 -3.29 -15.82
C PHE A 59 -4.20 -2.95 -17.09
N THR A 60 -5.52 -2.93 -16.95
CA THR A 60 -6.45 -2.50 -17.99
C THR A 60 -7.28 -1.32 -17.51
N SER A 61 -7.78 -0.51 -18.43
CA SER A 61 -8.69 0.58 -18.10
C SER A 61 -10.12 0.14 -18.37
N LYS A 62 -10.99 0.29 -17.38
CA LYS A 62 -12.42 0.00 -17.50
C LYS A 62 -13.22 1.27 -17.24
N GLU A 63 -14.14 1.59 -18.14
CA GLU A 63 -15.13 2.64 -17.88
C GLU A 63 -16.13 2.15 -16.85
N VAL A 64 -16.18 2.83 -15.72
CA VAL A 64 -17.16 2.59 -14.66
C VAL A 64 -18.13 3.75 -14.65
N VAL A 65 -19.41 3.41 -14.72
CA VAL A 65 -20.50 4.38 -14.54
C VAL A 65 -20.59 4.69 -13.06
N VAL A 66 -20.20 5.91 -12.67
CA VAL A 66 -20.32 6.39 -11.30
C VAL A 66 -21.53 7.31 -11.24
N SER A 67 -22.56 6.88 -10.50
CA SER A 67 -23.72 7.73 -10.24
C SER A 67 -23.51 8.52 -8.95
N SER A 68 -23.55 9.84 -9.05
CA SER A 68 -23.48 10.74 -7.90
C SER A 68 -24.73 11.61 -7.84
N ALA A 69 -25.22 11.93 -6.63
CA ALA A 69 -26.34 12.85 -6.48
C ALA A 69 -25.94 14.25 -6.98
N LYS A 70 -26.81 14.89 -7.76
CA LYS A 70 -26.61 16.27 -8.18
C LYS A 70 -26.85 17.19 -6.98
N LEU A 71 -25.86 18.01 -6.68
CA LEU A 71 -25.91 18.97 -5.57
C LEU A 71 -26.27 20.35 -6.13
N ASP A 72 -27.11 21.07 -5.39
CA ASP A 72 -27.34 22.49 -5.61
C ASP A 72 -26.10 23.30 -5.19
N SER A 73 -26.03 24.56 -5.58
CA SER A 73 -25.02 25.56 -5.20
C SER A 73 -24.74 25.64 -3.68
N LYS A 74 -25.71 25.24 -2.84
CA LYS A 74 -25.60 25.18 -1.38
C LYS A 74 -25.23 23.80 -0.81
N GLY A 75 -24.86 22.83 -1.67
CA GLY A 75 -24.47 21.48 -1.26
C GLY A 75 -25.62 20.55 -0.84
N LYS A 76 -26.88 20.96 -1.04
CA LYS A 76 -28.07 20.11 -0.80
C LYS A 76 -28.37 19.27 -2.05
N LYS A 77 -28.86 18.05 -1.86
CA LYS A 77 -29.26 17.16 -2.97
C LYS A 77 -30.51 17.72 -3.66
N ILE A 78 -30.50 17.76 -4.98
CA ILE A 78 -31.65 18.18 -5.77
C ILE A 78 -32.68 17.04 -5.81
N LEU A 79 -33.93 17.37 -5.48
CA LEU A 79 -35.07 16.46 -5.49
C LEU A 79 -35.93 16.74 -6.72
N VAL A 80 -36.31 15.68 -7.42
CA VAL A 80 -37.20 15.72 -8.58
C VAL A 80 -38.43 14.90 -8.23
N SER A 81 -39.60 15.53 -8.32
CA SER A 81 -40.89 14.88 -8.06
C SER A 81 -41.22 13.94 -9.22
N LYS A 82 -41.44 12.66 -8.92
CA LYS A 82 -41.88 11.63 -9.86
C LYS A 82 -43.26 11.11 -9.46
N THR A 83 -44.09 10.80 -10.45
CA THR A 83 -45.43 10.24 -10.22
C THR A 83 -45.40 8.72 -10.34
N SER A 84 -46.02 8.03 -9.39
CA SER A 84 -46.23 6.58 -9.39
C SER A 84 -47.23 6.17 -10.46
N LYS A 85 -47.22 4.89 -10.85
CA LYS A 85 -48.25 4.31 -11.73
C LYS A 85 -49.67 4.45 -11.17
N ASN A 86 -49.79 4.61 -9.85
CA ASN A 86 -51.06 4.75 -9.14
C ASN A 86 -51.43 6.23 -8.88
N GLY A 87 -50.71 7.18 -9.47
CA GLY A 87 -50.99 8.63 -9.37
C GLY A 87 -50.41 9.35 -8.15
N SER A 88 -49.78 8.65 -7.18
CA SER A 88 -49.11 9.29 -6.04
C SER A 88 -47.75 9.88 -6.42
N THR A 89 -47.48 11.13 -6.03
CA THR A 89 -46.21 11.81 -6.31
C THR A 89 -45.23 11.63 -5.15
N PHE A 90 -43.96 11.40 -5.47
CA PHE A 90 -42.87 11.25 -4.50
C PHE A 90 -41.56 11.86 -5.03
N ASP A 91 -40.73 12.37 -4.12
CA ASP A 91 -39.47 13.03 -4.48
C ASP A 91 -38.32 12.03 -4.57
N VAL A 92 -37.57 12.10 -5.67
CA VAL A 92 -36.39 11.26 -5.91
C VAL A 92 -35.17 12.14 -6.15
N ILE A 93 -34.04 11.75 -5.57
CA ILE A 93 -32.76 12.44 -5.77
C ILE A 93 -32.33 12.33 -7.23
N GLU A 94 -32.09 13.46 -7.89
CA GLU A 94 -31.48 13.51 -9.22
C GLU A 94 -30.04 13.01 -9.13
N ARG A 95 -29.67 12.07 -9.99
CA ARG A 95 -28.31 11.53 -10.06
C ARG A 95 -27.69 11.87 -11.41
N ASP A 96 -26.50 12.45 -11.37
CA ASP A 96 -25.66 12.59 -12.54
C ASP A 96 -24.90 11.27 -12.76
N VAL A 97 -24.87 10.82 -14.01
CA VAL A 97 -24.34 9.53 -14.42
C VAL A 97 -23.09 9.77 -15.25
N ASN A 98 -21.97 9.96 -14.56
CA ASN A 98 -20.70 10.23 -15.21
C ASN A 98 -19.92 8.93 -15.43
N ARG A 99 -19.38 8.76 -16.65
CA ARG A 99 -18.46 7.67 -16.97
C ARG A 99 -17.06 8.09 -16.54
N LYS A 100 -16.46 7.35 -15.60
CA LYS A 100 -15.07 7.54 -15.19
C LYS A 100 -14.24 6.36 -15.66
N SER A 101 -13.10 6.63 -16.28
CA SER A 101 -12.10 5.61 -16.57
C SER A 101 -11.38 5.23 -15.28
N VAL A 102 -11.53 3.97 -14.84
CA VAL A 102 -10.87 3.44 -13.64
C VAL A 102 -9.87 2.37 -14.07
N GLN A 103 -8.66 2.45 -13.52
CA GLN A 103 -7.63 1.43 -13.69
C GLN A 103 -8.02 0.16 -12.90
N VAL A 104 -8.00 -0.98 -13.59
CA VAL A 104 -8.29 -2.31 -13.04
C VAL A 104 -7.05 -3.19 -13.25
N ASP A 105 -6.53 -3.75 -12.16
CA ASP A 105 -5.40 -4.66 -12.20
C ASP A 105 -5.72 -5.93 -12.99
N ALA A 106 -4.77 -6.41 -13.80
CA ALA A 106 -4.85 -7.75 -14.37
C ALA A 106 -4.76 -8.81 -13.24
N PRO A 107 -5.24 -10.05 -13.45
CA PRO A 107 -5.28 -11.07 -12.39
C PRO A 107 -3.94 -11.35 -11.71
N SER A 108 -2.81 -11.33 -12.43
CA SER A 108 -1.48 -11.52 -11.86
C SER A 108 -1.05 -10.34 -10.98
N ARG A 109 -1.23 -9.10 -11.45
CA ARG A 109 -0.99 -7.88 -10.66
C ARG A 109 -1.86 -7.85 -9.41
N LEU A 110 -3.14 -8.24 -9.53
CA LEU A 110 -4.05 -8.32 -8.40
C LEU A 110 -3.59 -9.36 -7.37
N ALA A 111 -3.10 -10.52 -7.80
CA ALA A 111 -2.56 -11.54 -6.91
C ALA A 111 -1.32 -11.04 -6.16
N VAL A 112 -0.42 -10.32 -6.84
CA VAL A 112 0.72 -9.65 -6.21
C VAL A 112 0.26 -8.59 -5.21
N ARG A 113 -0.73 -7.77 -5.58
CA ARG A 113 -1.31 -6.74 -4.69
C ARG A 113 -1.91 -7.35 -3.43
N LYS A 114 -2.67 -8.45 -3.54
CA LYS A 114 -3.20 -9.19 -2.40
C LYS A 114 -2.07 -9.76 -1.52
N ASN A 115 -1.02 -10.29 -2.13
CA ASN A 115 0.15 -10.77 -1.39
C ASN A 115 0.86 -9.64 -0.63
N MET A 116 0.98 -8.46 -1.23
CA MET A 116 1.54 -7.25 -0.59
C MET A 116 0.68 -6.76 0.57
N MET A 117 -0.65 -6.72 0.39
CA MET A 117 -1.60 -6.33 1.45
C MET A 117 -1.54 -7.23 2.69
N ARG A 118 -1.07 -8.48 2.55
CA ARG A 118 -0.82 -9.35 3.72
C ARG A 118 0.36 -8.89 4.56
N TRP A 119 1.31 -8.17 3.97
CA TRP A 119 2.55 -7.71 4.60
C TRP A 119 2.52 -6.23 5.00
N LEU A 120 1.89 -5.39 4.18
CA LEU A 120 1.86 -3.94 4.33
C LEU A 120 0.57 -3.49 5.00
N HIS A 121 0.70 -2.78 6.11
CA HIS A 121 -0.44 -2.21 6.82
C HIS A 121 -0.71 -0.78 6.33
N LYS A 122 -1.99 -0.38 6.27
CA LYS A 122 -2.33 1.03 6.03
C LYS A 122 -1.84 1.87 7.21
N SER A 123 -1.31 3.05 6.91
CA SER A 123 -0.81 4.01 7.89
C SER A 123 -1.51 5.35 7.72
N HIS A 124 -1.23 6.28 8.63
CA HIS A 124 -1.68 7.65 8.56
C HIS A 124 -0.47 8.58 8.47
N ASP A 125 -0.58 9.61 7.65
CA ASP A 125 0.39 10.70 7.60
C ASP A 125 0.18 11.68 8.76
N GLU A 126 1.06 12.68 8.86
CA GLU A 126 0.98 13.75 9.85
C GLU A 126 -0.35 14.54 9.77
N GLU A 127 -0.95 14.62 8.58
CA GLU A 127 -2.24 15.26 8.32
C GLU A 127 -3.46 14.36 8.61
N GLY A 128 -3.25 13.10 9.03
CA GLY A 128 -4.30 12.12 9.29
C GLY A 128 -4.84 11.41 8.05
N ASN A 129 -4.34 11.75 6.86
CA ASN A 129 -4.70 11.09 5.60
C ASN A 129 -4.26 9.62 5.62
N THR A 130 -5.12 8.73 5.10
CA THR A 130 -4.82 7.29 5.06
C THR A 130 -3.91 6.98 3.88
N VAL A 131 -2.69 6.52 4.16
CA VAL A 131 -1.74 6.07 3.14
C VAL A 131 -1.83 4.57 2.97
N ASN A 132 -1.91 4.15 1.71
CA ASN A 132 -1.79 2.75 1.33
C ASN A 132 -0.37 2.49 0.80
N PRO A 133 0.50 1.82 1.58
CA PRO A 133 1.87 1.57 1.15
C PRO A 133 1.94 0.72 -0.12
N THR A 134 0.90 -0.07 -0.41
CA THR A 134 0.86 -0.88 -1.63
C THR A 134 0.74 -0.01 -2.88
N ASN A 135 -0.02 1.08 -2.82
CA ASN A 135 -0.15 2.01 -3.96
C ASN A 135 1.18 2.74 -4.16
N MET A 136 1.75 3.30 -3.09
CA MET A 136 3.06 3.95 -3.13
C MET A 136 4.16 3.04 -3.72
N LEU A 137 4.09 1.75 -3.41
CA LEU A 137 5.02 0.76 -3.92
C LEU A 137 4.89 0.54 -5.44
N PHE A 138 3.69 0.61 -6.03
CA PHE A 138 3.47 0.53 -7.48
C PHE A 138 3.68 1.86 -8.20
N ASP A 139 3.27 2.96 -7.58
CA ASP A 139 3.19 4.28 -8.21
C ASP A 139 4.51 5.05 -8.12
N GLU A 140 5.25 4.89 -7.02
CA GLU A 140 6.49 5.65 -6.78
C GLU A 140 7.74 4.77 -6.75
N ILE A 141 7.69 3.61 -6.08
CA ILE A 141 8.89 2.79 -5.84
C ILE A 141 9.20 1.90 -7.06
N ALA A 142 8.24 1.13 -7.56
CA ALA A 142 8.44 0.24 -8.69
C ALA A 142 8.99 0.95 -9.95
N PRO A 143 8.53 2.16 -10.33
CA PRO A 143 9.09 2.87 -11.48
C PRO A 143 10.56 3.25 -11.32
N ARG A 144 11.02 3.55 -10.10
CA ARG A 144 12.43 3.93 -9.83
C ARG A 144 13.41 2.79 -10.08
N TYR A 145 12.96 1.55 -10.00
CA TYR A 145 13.79 0.35 -10.10
C TYR A 145 13.64 -0.41 -11.41
N ILE A 146 13.05 0.22 -12.45
CA ILE A 146 12.98 -0.38 -13.78
C ILE A 146 14.40 -0.64 -14.29
N GLY A 147 14.65 -1.86 -14.77
CA GLY A 147 15.96 -2.29 -15.26
C GLY A 147 16.94 -2.77 -14.18
N ARG A 148 16.61 -2.65 -12.89
CA ARG A 148 17.46 -3.15 -11.80
C ARG A 148 17.09 -4.58 -11.42
N GLN A 149 18.01 -5.52 -11.61
CA GLN A 149 17.80 -6.94 -11.27
C GLN A 149 18.20 -7.25 -9.82
N GLY A 150 17.53 -6.61 -8.85
CA GLY A 150 17.75 -6.85 -7.42
C GLY A 150 18.66 -5.85 -6.70
N GLY A 151 18.86 -6.06 -5.41
CA GLY A 151 19.62 -5.14 -4.56
C GLY A 151 18.95 -3.77 -4.41
N TYR A 152 17.63 -3.77 -4.18
CA TYR A 152 16.82 -2.55 -3.98
C TYR A 152 17.00 -1.91 -2.61
N THR A 153 17.65 -2.61 -1.68
CA THR A 153 17.89 -2.10 -0.32
C THR A 153 19.36 -2.19 0.04
N ARG A 154 19.83 -1.24 0.84
CA ARG A 154 21.17 -1.21 1.40
C ARG A 154 21.08 -1.27 2.93
N ILE A 155 21.99 -2.01 3.56
CA ILE A 155 22.15 -2.03 5.01
C ILE A 155 23.48 -1.37 5.37
N ILE A 156 23.42 -0.31 6.17
CA ILE A 156 24.57 0.42 6.71
C ILE A 156 24.67 0.12 8.20
N LYS A 157 25.81 -0.42 8.65
CA LYS A 157 26.04 -0.67 10.09
C LYS A 157 26.32 0.66 10.80
N LEU A 158 25.66 0.89 11.93
CA LEU A 158 25.80 2.13 12.71
C LEU A 158 26.65 1.97 13.98
N GLY A 159 27.10 0.74 14.28
CA GLY A 159 27.83 0.41 15.51
C GLY A 159 26.93 -0.25 16.55
N THR A 160 27.40 -0.30 17.80
CA THR A 160 26.68 -0.95 18.91
C THR A 160 25.82 0.05 19.68
N ARG A 161 24.64 -0.39 20.10
CA ARG A 161 23.74 0.42 20.93
C ARG A 161 24.25 0.48 22.36
N ARG A 162 24.21 1.67 22.96
CA ARG A 162 24.49 1.87 24.39
C ARG A 162 23.39 1.21 25.23
N GLY A 163 23.78 0.35 26.18
CA GLY A 163 22.88 -0.38 27.07
C GLY A 163 23.07 -1.88 26.95
N ASP A 164 22.66 -2.47 25.83
CA ASP A 164 22.70 -3.92 25.59
C ASP A 164 23.74 -4.35 24.54
N ALA A 165 24.57 -3.41 24.07
CA ALA A 165 25.62 -3.63 23.06
C ALA A 165 25.13 -4.28 21.75
N SER A 166 23.82 -4.27 21.47
CA SER A 166 23.25 -4.82 20.24
C SER A 166 23.78 -4.08 19.01
N GLU A 167 24.19 -4.81 17.96
CA GLU A 167 24.59 -4.21 16.69
C GLU A 167 23.39 -3.54 15.99
N MET A 168 23.54 -2.26 15.69
CA MET A 168 22.55 -1.45 14.99
C MET A 168 22.91 -1.30 13.51
N ALA A 169 21.89 -1.16 12.68
CA ALA A 169 22.00 -0.85 11.27
C ALA A 169 20.82 -0.01 10.78
N GLN A 170 21.10 0.86 9.82
CA GLN A 170 20.11 1.51 8.98
C GLN A 170 19.88 0.65 7.75
N ILE A 171 18.62 0.34 7.45
CA ILE A 171 18.22 -0.19 6.14
C ILE A 171 17.57 0.95 5.35
N GLU A 172 17.95 1.10 4.08
CA GLU A 172 17.45 2.14 3.18
C GLU A 172 17.15 1.60 1.79
N LEU A 173 16.20 2.23 1.10
CA LEU A 173 15.95 2.07 -0.33
C LEU A 173 17.06 2.80 -1.13
N VAL A 174 17.52 2.20 -2.23
CA VAL A 174 18.67 2.69 -3.03
C VAL A 174 18.25 3.57 -4.20
#